data_AF-A0A430AIL5-F1
#
_entry.id   AF-A0A430AIL5-F1
#
_cell.length_a   1.000
_cell.length_b   1.000
_cell.length_c   1.000
_cell.angle_alpha   90.00
_cell.angle_beta   90.00
_cell.angle_gamma   90.00
#
_symmetry.space_group_name_H-M   'P 1'
#
loop_
_entity.id
_entity.type
_entity.pdbx_description
1 polymer ?
#
loop_
_entity_poly.entity_id
_entity_poly.type
_entity_poly.pdbx_seq_one_letter_code
_entity_poly.pdbx_strand_id
1 'polypeptide(L)'
;MSINQVVTDFATLAIKNDGFMEMDRLYIQNRVLALIGTKYFVPCVPRENLPSANALVEKLVEEALENKLIENQSKDKEVLSSKLMDLLTPPTSVINALFSKIYTKSPEDATHYFYHLCCQNASVKSVTESVAPIEWKQDNAYPKCPVCFTNEGYIGNEQLPAKVQHRMIRMNLEGSSWGFYYKEHPQFLEHCLFVAEKHQPLDMKQKTLDQLLQIVEIFPHYFAGAFAFSENPNPKSSLSHAHFEGGKRGLPIEKTTFETLFSLKKYPKIIAGILKWPVSAVRMQGENRKELASALMLLLKKCHKQKLIVLPVARKNHNFFEVDCFILKACDNLELPIYYQDKQWLLRNPCEIDEAKHISAFDQSTQGKVQFKAFCESL
;
A
#
# COMPACT_ATOMS: atom_id res chain seq x y z
N MET A 1 26.77 -24.13 -14.34
CA MET A 1 26.69 -22.94 -15.24
C MET A 1 27.88 -22.09 -14.90
N SER A 2 28.68 -21.64 -15.87
CA SER A 2 29.86 -20.82 -15.55
C SER A 2 29.42 -19.48 -14.96
N ILE A 3 30.23 -18.93 -14.05
CA ILE A 3 29.95 -17.60 -13.46
C ILE A 3 29.86 -16.51 -14.53
N ASN A 4 30.69 -16.58 -15.57
CA ASN A 4 30.64 -15.68 -16.72
C ASN A 4 29.27 -15.69 -17.43
N GLN A 5 28.66 -16.87 -17.58
CA GLN A 5 27.32 -16.97 -18.15
C GLN A 5 26.27 -16.38 -17.21
N VAL A 6 26.37 -16.64 -15.89
CA VAL A 6 25.46 -16.07 -14.89
C VAL A 6 25.51 -14.53 -14.89
N VAL A 7 26.71 -13.94 -14.92
CA VAL A 7 26.90 -12.48 -15.00
C VAL A 7 26.33 -11.90 -16.31
N THR A 8 26.51 -12.61 -17.43
CA THR A 8 25.94 -12.22 -18.73
C THR A 8 24.42 -12.24 -18.72
N ASP A 9 23.83 -13.30 -18.18
CA ASP A 9 22.39 -13.47 -18.10
C ASP A 9 21.76 -12.49 -17.12
N PHE A 10 22.44 -12.19 -16.00
CA PHE A 10 22.03 -11.18 -15.04
C PHE A 10 21.96 -9.80 -15.69
N ALA A 11 23.00 -9.38 -16.43
CA ALA A 11 22.99 -8.10 -17.13
C ALA A 11 21.88 -8.05 -18.20
N THR A 12 21.64 -9.17 -18.89
CA THR A 12 20.54 -9.28 -19.86
C THR A 12 19.17 -9.14 -19.19
N LEU A 13 19.00 -9.73 -18.01
CA LEU A 13 17.77 -9.62 -17.23
C LEU A 13 17.54 -8.18 -16.75
N ALA A 14 18.59 -7.51 -16.25
CA ALA A 14 18.52 -6.11 -15.81
C ALA A 14 18.07 -5.16 -16.94
N ILE A 15 18.56 -5.39 -18.16
CA ILE A 15 18.18 -4.63 -19.36
C ILE A 15 16.72 -4.95 -19.76
N LYS A 16 16.32 -6.22 -19.70
CA LYS A 16 14.93 -6.64 -19.99
C LYS A 16 13.90 -6.09 -18.99
N ASN A 17 14.31 -5.75 -17.77
CA ASN A 17 13.44 -5.16 -16.74
C ASN A 17 13.24 -3.64 -16.91
N ASP A 18 13.57 -3.07 -18.07
CA ASP A 18 13.38 -1.66 -18.44
C ASP A 18 14.09 -0.63 -17.51
N GLY A 19 15.05 -1.08 -16.71
CA GLY A 19 15.84 -0.22 -15.81
C GLY A 19 17.13 0.33 -16.43
N PHE A 20 17.61 -0.37 -17.46
CA PHE A 20 18.90 -0.12 -18.10
C PHE A 20 18.76 -0.30 -19.60
N MET A 21 19.63 0.37 -20.35
CA MET A 21 19.75 0.21 -21.79
C MET A 21 20.86 -0.78 -22.13
N GLU A 22 20.90 -1.26 -23.38
CA GLU A 22 21.94 -2.18 -23.85
C GLU A 22 23.36 -1.60 -23.66
N MET A 23 23.51 -0.27 -23.76
CA MET A 23 24.77 0.44 -23.51
C MET A 23 25.27 0.29 -22.06
N ASP A 24 24.39 0.00 -21.11
CA ASP A 24 24.74 -0.18 -19.70
C ASP A 24 25.23 -1.60 -19.38
N ARG A 25 25.19 -2.54 -20.35
CA ARG A 25 25.57 -3.95 -20.13
C ARG A 25 26.94 -4.08 -19.45
N LEU A 26 27.96 -3.40 -19.99
CA LEU A 26 29.31 -3.45 -19.45
C LEU A 26 29.39 -2.89 -18.03
N TYR A 27 28.65 -1.82 -17.76
CA TYR A 27 28.55 -1.26 -16.42
C TYR A 27 27.94 -2.27 -15.45
N ILE A 28 26.81 -2.88 -15.79
CA ILE A 28 26.11 -3.86 -14.94
C ILE A 28 27.01 -5.08 -14.68
N GLN A 29 27.64 -5.62 -15.72
CA GLN A 29 28.58 -6.75 -15.58
C GLN A 29 29.70 -6.42 -14.61
N ASN A 30 30.33 -5.25 -14.74
CA ASN A 30 31.39 -4.81 -13.82
C ASN A 30 30.88 -4.58 -12.39
N ARG A 31 29.66 -4.08 -12.21
CA ARG A 31 29.04 -3.95 -10.88
C ARG A 31 28.81 -5.31 -10.23
N VAL A 32 28.33 -6.30 -10.99
CA VAL A 32 28.14 -7.66 -10.49
C VAL A 32 29.48 -8.30 -10.13
N LEU A 33 30.48 -8.23 -11.01
CA LEU A 33 31.83 -8.75 -10.76
C LEU A 33 32.44 -8.19 -9.46
N ALA A 34 32.28 -6.88 -9.24
CA ALA A 34 32.72 -6.24 -8.00
C ALA A 34 31.97 -6.75 -6.76
N LEU A 35 30.68 -7.07 -6.88
CA LEU A 35 29.84 -7.61 -5.80
C LEU A 35 30.12 -9.09 -5.49
N ILE A 36 30.72 -9.85 -6.41
CA ILE A 36 31.05 -11.28 -6.20
C ILE A 36 32.56 -11.53 -6.03
N GLY A 37 33.39 -10.50 -6.15
CA GLY A 37 34.83 -10.58 -5.91
C GLY A 37 35.67 -11.08 -7.08
N THR A 38 35.11 -11.13 -8.30
CA THR A 38 35.81 -11.65 -9.49
C THR A 38 36.47 -10.51 -10.28
N LYS A 39 37.74 -10.68 -10.70
CA LYS A 39 38.48 -9.69 -11.52
C LYS A 39 38.54 -10.04 -13.00
N TYR A 40 38.17 -11.27 -13.36
CA TYR A 40 38.26 -11.79 -14.71
C TYR A 40 36.86 -12.10 -15.23
N PHE A 41 36.60 -11.71 -16.48
CA PHE A 41 35.34 -11.98 -17.14
C PHE A 41 35.59 -12.39 -18.58
N VAL A 42 34.96 -13.49 -19.00
CA VAL A 42 34.96 -13.95 -20.38
C VAL A 42 33.58 -13.68 -20.97
N PRO A 43 33.45 -12.79 -21.98
CA PRO A 43 32.17 -12.51 -22.60
C PRO A 43 31.49 -13.79 -23.09
N CYS A 44 30.21 -13.93 -22.75
CA CYS A 44 29.36 -15.03 -23.19
C CYS A 44 28.19 -14.48 -24.01
N VAL A 45 27.55 -15.35 -24.78
CA VAL A 45 26.33 -14.98 -25.52
C VAL A 45 25.13 -15.01 -24.57
N PRO A 46 24.28 -13.96 -24.54
CA PRO A 46 23.04 -13.98 -23.77
C PRO A 46 22.13 -15.14 -24.16
N ARG A 47 21.55 -15.83 -23.18
CA ARG A 47 20.55 -16.87 -23.47
C ARG A 47 19.19 -16.25 -23.78
N GLU A 48 18.47 -16.86 -24.72
CA GLU A 48 17.07 -16.51 -25.00
C GLU A 48 16.18 -16.78 -23.77
N ASN A 49 16.30 -17.99 -23.22
CA ASN A 49 15.60 -18.44 -22.02
C ASN A 49 16.46 -18.18 -20.77
N LEU A 50 16.22 -17.03 -20.15
CA LEU A 50 16.90 -16.61 -18.93
C LEU A 50 16.34 -17.34 -17.70
N PRO A 51 17.19 -17.73 -16.72
CA PRO A 51 16.72 -18.16 -15.41
C PRO A 51 16.02 -17.01 -14.68
N SER A 52 15.28 -17.34 -13.62
CA SER A 52 14.68 -16.34 -12.74
C SER A 52 15.73 -15.49 -12.03
N ALA A 53 15.34 -14.28 -11.62
CA ALA A 53 16.18 -13.38 -10.83
C ALA A 53 16.78 -14.09 -9.60
N ASN A 54 15.94 -14.81 -8.84
CA ASN A 54 16.37 -15.58 -7.66
C ASN A 54 17.45 -16.60 -8.02
N ALA A 55 17.26 -17.39 -9.08
CA ALA A 55 18.21 -18.43 -9.47
C ALA A 55 19.56 -17.86 -9.94
N LEU A 56 19.57 -16.65 -10.52
CA LEU A 56 20.81 -15.96 -10.87
C LEU A 56 21.49 -15.40 -9.61
N VAL A 57 20.72 -14.74 -8.73
CA VAL A 57 21.23 -14.16 -7.49
C VAL A 57 21.81 -15.23 -6.55
N GLU A 58 21.14 -16.37 -6.40
CA GLU A 58 21.63 -17.51 -5.60
C GLU A 58 23.05 -17.94 -6.04
N LYS A 59 23.27 -18.09 -7.35
CA LYS A 59 24.59 -18.46 -7.88
C LYS A 59 25.65 -17.38 -7.70
N LEU A 60 25.26 -16.11 -7.81
CA LEU A 60 26.18 -14.99 -7.57
C LEU A 60 26.58 -14.91 -6.09
N VAL A 61 25.66 -15.23 -5.18
CA VAL A 61 25.95 -15.31 -3.74
C VAL A 61 26.85 -16.51 -3.42
N GLU A 62 26.62 -17.67 -4.04
CA GLU A 62 27.50 -18.84 -3.93
C GLU A 62 28.94 -18.49 -4.34
N GLU A 63 29.12 -17.85 -5.49
CA GLU A 63 30.43 -17.40 -5.98
C GLU A 63 31.09 -16.40 -5.01
N ALA A 64 30.33 -15.46 -4.44
CA ALA A 64 30.86 -14.51 -3.47
C ALA A 64 31.36 -15.18 -2.18
N LEU A 65 30.73 -16.28 -1.76
CA LEU A 65 31.19 -17.11 -0.63
C LEU A 65 32.49 -17.85 -0.98
N GLU A 66 32.56 -18.44 -2.18
CA GLU A 66 33.77 -19.11 -2.68
C GLU A 66 34.96 -18.14 -2.76
N ASN A 67 34.70 -16.91 -3.21
CA ASN A 67 35.68 -15.83 -3.27
C ASN A 67 35.97 -15.15 -1.92
N LYS A 68 35.34 -15.61 -0.82
CA LYS A 68 35.50 -15.09 0.55
C LYS A 68 35.21 -13.59 0.68
N LEU A 69 34.31 -13.05 -0.15
CA LEU A 69 33.88 -11.66 -0.08
C LEU A 69 32.82 -11.42 1.02
N ILE A 70 32.07 -12.47 1.34
CA ILE A 70 31.05 -12.48 2.40
C ILE A 70 31.23 -13.71 3.29
N GLU A 71 30.78 -13.64 4.54
CA GLU A 71 30.79 -14.80 5.42
C GLU A 71 29.60 -15.72 5.12
N ASN A 72 29.70 -17.00 5.49
CA ASN A 72 28.61 -17.96 5.34
C ASN A 72 27.54 -17.80 6.45
N GLN A 73 27.07 -16.56 6.62
CA GLN A 73 26.01 -16.20 7.55
C GLN A 73 24.73 -15.82 6.79
N SER A 74 23.57 -16.11 7.36
CA SER A 74 22.28 -15.79 6.71
C SER A 74 22.14 -14.30 6.39
N LYS A 75 22.60 -13.43 7.31
CA LYS A 75 22.52 -11.97 7.17
C LYS A 75 23.35 -11.46 5.99
N ASP A 76 24.57 -11.95 5.82
CA ASP A 76 25.46 -11.49 4.74
C ASP A 76 24.97 -11.91 3.37
N LYS A 77 24.43 -13.14 3.25
CA LYS A 77 23.78 -13.61 2.03
C LYS A 77 22.58 -12.73 1.66
N GLU A 78 21.76 -12.36 2.63
CA GLU A 78 20.58 -11.51 2.43
C GLU A 78 20.97 -10.08 2.01
N VAL A 79 22.01 -9.50 2.63
CA VAL A 79 22.54 -8.17 2.26
C VAL A 79 23.08 -8.18 0.82
N LEU A 80 23.88 -9.18 0.44
CA LEU A 80 24.39 -9.28 -0.93
C LEU A 80 23.27 -9.52 -1.94
N SER A 81 22.33 -10.42 -1.62
CA SER A 81 21.16 -10.68 -2.45
C SER A 81 20.37 -9.40 -2.70
N SER A 82 20.17 -8.58 -1.66
CA SER A 82 19.47 -7.30 -1.76
C SER A 82 20.19 -6.30 -2.67
N LYS A 83 21.53 -6.21 -2.57
CA LYS A 83 22.34 -5.36 -3.47
C LYS A 83 22.28 -5.81 -4.93
N LEU A 84 22.26 -7.12 -5.16
CA LEU A 84 22.09 -7.67 -6.51
C LEU A 84 20.68 -7.40 -7.03
N MET A 85 19.63 -7.65 -6.25
CA MET A 85 18.26 -7.35 -6.65
C MET A 85 18.01 -5.87 -6.93
N ASP A 86 18.70 -4.97 -6.21
CA ASP A 86 18.64 -3.53 -6.50
C ASP A 86 19.19 -3.18 -7.90
N LEU A 87 20.23 -3.88 -8.36
CA LEU A 87 20.73 -3.76 -9.75
C LEU A 87 19.76 -4.32 -10.80
N LEU A 88 18.74 -5.07 -10.41
CA LEU A 88 17.62 -5.48 -11.28
C LEU A 88 16.43 -4.52 -11.18
N THR A 89 16.48 -3.56 -10.25
CA THR A 89 15.40 -2.63 -9.96
C THR A 89 15.63 -1.29 -10.65
N PRO A 90 14.77 -0.89 -11.59
CA PRO A 90 14.91 0.39 -12.28
C PRO A 90 14.98 1.59 -11.31
N PRO A 91 15.69 2.66 -11.68
CA PRO A 91 15.66 3.90 -10.90
C PRO A 91 14.25 4.48 -10.81
N THR A 92 13.93 5.15 -9.70
CA THR A 92 12.60 5.73 -9.46
C THR A 92 12.12 6.63 -10.60
N SER A 93 13.02 7.44 -11.18
CA SER A 93 12.72 8.32 -12.32
C SER A 93 12.25 7.54 -13.56
N VAL A 94 12.90 6.41 -13.85
CA VAL A 94 12.56 5.54 -14.99
C VAL A 94 11.23 4.86 -14.77
N ILE A 95 10.99 4.31 -13.57
CA ILE A 95 9.69 3.69 -13.23
C ILE A 95 8.56 4.70 -13.37
N ASN A 96 8.74 5.92 -12.84
CA ASN A 96 7.73 6.96 -12.93
C ASN A 96 7.45 7.41 -14.37
N ALA A 97 8.48 7.54 -15.20
CA ALA A 97 8.34 7.87 -16.61
C ALA A 97 7.59 6.78 -17.39
N LEU A 98 7.95 5.51 -17.17
CA LEU A 98 7.28 4.35 -17.80
C LEU A 98 5.84 4.20 -17.32
N PHE A 99 5.60 4.32 -16.02
CA PHE A 99 4.27 4.29 -15.43
C PHE A 99 3.38 5.37 -16.06
N SER A 100 3.87 6.63 -16.10
CA SER A 100 3.14 7.74 -16.71
C SER A 100 2.85 7.49 -18.19
N LYS A 101 3.82 6.97 -18.95
CA LYS A 101 3.65 6.60 -20.36
C LYS A 101 2.57 5.53 -20.54
N ILE A 102 2.59 4.45 -19.76
CA ILE A 102 1.60 3.37 -19.84
C ILE A 102 0.23 3.86 -19.40
N TYR A 103 0.18 4.71 -18.37
CA TYR A 103 -1.05 5.30 -17.84
C TYR A 103 -1.83 6.09 -18.89
N THR A 104 -1.16 6.72 -19.87
CA THR A 104 -1.85 7.39 -20.99
C THR A 104 -2.70 6.45 -21.84
N LYS A 105 -2.42 5.14 -21.81
CA LYS A 105 -3.22 4.12 -22.48
C LYS A 105 -4.32 3.61 -21.57
N SER A 106 -3.96 3.22 -20.35
CA SER A 106 -4.86 2.60 -19.38
C SER A 106 -4.29 2.70 -17.95
N PRO A 107 -5.06 3.21 -16.97
CA PRO A 107 -4.68 3.16 -15.56
C PRO A 107 -4.43 1.73 -15.07
N GLU A 108 -5.23 0.77 -15.51
CA GLU A 108 -5.10 -0.64 -15.19
C GLU A 108 -3.76 -1.19 -15.66
N ASP A 109 -3.37 -0.92 -16.92
CA ASP A 109 -2.10 -1.41 -17.48
C ASP A 109 -0.90 -0.82 -16.73
N ALA A 110 -0.97 0.45 -16.31
CA ALA A 110 0.11 1.09 -15.56
C ALA A 110 0.30 0.45 -14.19
N THR A 111 -0.80 0.23 -13.46
CA THR A 111 -0.75 -0.47 -12.18
C THR A 111 -0.30 -1.92 -12.34
N HIS A 112 -0.78 -2.62 -13.36
CA HIS A 112 -0.37 -4.00 -13.65
C HIS A 112 1.12 -4.12 -13.94
N TYR A 113 1.66 -3.23 -14.78
CA TYR A 113 3.10 -3.11 -15.04
C TYR A 113 3.89 -2.95 -13.74
N PHE A 114 3.49 -1.99 -12.90
CA PHE A 114 4.21 -1.70 -11.67
C PHE A 114 4.12 -2.85 -10.67
N TYR A 115 2.95 -3.49 -10.55
CA TYR A 115 2.76 -4.66 -9.70
C TYR A 115 3.65 -5.82 -10.14
N HIS A 116 3.67 -6.10 -11.44
CA HIS A 116 4.49 -7.15 -12.03
C HIS A 116 5.99 -6.90 -11.76
N LEU A 117 6.47 -5.67 -11.95
CA LEU A 117 7.84 -5.28 -11.62
C LEU A 117 8.16 -5.51 -10.13
N CYS A 118 7.27 -5.10 -9.23
CA CYS A 118 7.45 -5.31 -7.79
C CYS A 118 7.49 -6.79 -7.40
N CYS A 119 6.71 -7.65 -8.05
CA CYS A 119 6.75 -9.10 -7.86
C CYS A 119 8.07 -9.70 -8.38
N GLN A 120 8.54 -9.28 -9.56
CA GLN A 120 9.78 -9.77 -10.16
C GLN A 120 11.03 -9.42 -9.35
N ASN A 121 11.06 -8.24 -8.75
CA ASN A 121 12.17 -7.77 -7.91
C ASN A 121 11.99 -8.12 -6.43
N ALA A 122 11.08 -9.05 -6.11
CA ALA A 122 10.80 -9.55 -4.76
C ALA A 122 10.44 -8.47 -3.73
N SER A 123 9.98 -7.29 -4.19
CA SER A 123 9.50 -6.20 -3.32
C SER A 123 8.08 -6.47 -2.79
N VAL A 124 7.34 -7.35 -3.46
CA VAL A 124 6.02 -7.84 -3.06
C VAL A 124 6.08 -9.36 -2.98
N LYS A 125 5.71 -9.90 -1.82
CA LYS A 125 5.62 -11.33 -1.56
C LYS A 125 4.24 -11.86 -1.93
N SER A 126 4.09 -13.18 -1.89
CA SER A 126 2.78 -13.83 -2.03
C SER A 126 1.80 -13.31 -0.97
N VAL A 127 0.51 -13.31 -1.30
CA VAL A 127 -0.55 -12.94 -0.34
C VAL A 127 -0.47 -13.86 0.87
N THR A 128 -0.38 -13.28 2.07
CA THR A 128 -0.37 -14.01 3.34
C THR A 128 -1.44 -13.45 4.27
N GLU A 129 -2.10 -14.35 5.03
CA GLU A 129 -3.21 -13.99 5.92
C GLU A 129 -2.77 -13.31 7.22
N SER A 130 -1.49 -13.47 7.60
CA SER A 130 -0.90 -12.80 8.76
C SER A 130 0.49 -12.27 8.45
N VAL A 131 0.77 -11.08 8.97
CA VAL A 131 2.09 -10.44 8.91
C VAL A 131 2.30 -9.80 10.27
N ALA A 132 3.41 -10.12 10.93
CA ALA A 132 3.76 -9.44 12.17
C ALA A 132 3.96 -7.94 11.89
N PRO A 133 3.45 -7.03 12.75
CA PRO A 133 3.76 -5.61 12.64
C PRO A 133 5.28 -5.38 12.67
N ILE A 134 5.77 -4.51 11.79
CA ILE A 134 7.19 -4.10 11.84
C ILE A 134 7.33 -3.14 13.02
N GLU A 135 7.86 -3.63 14.13
CA GLU A 135 8.16 -2.81 15.31
C GLU A 135 9.47 -2.03 15.11
N TRP A 136 9.36 -0.72 15.17
CA TRP A 136 10.50 0.18 15.06
C TRP A 136 11.12 0.42 16.43
N LYS A 137 12.36 -0.04 16.61
CA LYS A 137 12.99 -0.14 17.95
C LYS A 137 13.84 1.07 18.36
N GLN A 138 13.93 2.14 17.56
CA GLN A 138 14.82 3.28 17.84
C GLN A 138 14.08 4.62 17.81
N ASP A 139 14.42 5.50 18.76
CA ASP A 139 14.06 6.91 18.71
C ASP A 139 15.06 7.67 17.81
N ASN A 140 14.57 8.55 16.94
CA ASN A 140 15.35 9.32 15.94
C ASN A 140 16.02 8.52 14.80
N ALA A 141 15.38 7.47 14.28
CA ALA A 141 15.91 6.74 13.13
C ALA A 141 15.68 7.48 11.80
N TYR A 142 16.62 7.31 10.86
CA TYR A 142 16.39 7.42 9.42
C TYR A 142 16.28 6.00 8.87
N PRO A 143 15.24 5.65 8.07
CA PRO A 143 14.01 6.42 7.79
C PRO A 143 13.19 6.68 9.06
N LYS A 144 12.18 7.57 9.04
CA LYS A 144 11.43 8.00 10.25
C LYS A 144 10.27 7.08 10.67
N CYS A 145 9.65 6.40 9.71
CA CYS A 145 8.66 5.34 9.94
C CYS A 145 8.65 4.38 8.73
N PRO A 146 7.99 3.21 8.81
CA PRO A 146 8.08 2.18 7.77
C PRO A 146 7.45 2.55 6.44
N VAL A 147 6.69 3.65 6.38
CA VAL A 147 6.00 4.12 5.16
C VAL A 147 6.61 5.40 4.58
N CYS A 148 7.63 5.97 5.24
CA CYS A 148 8.29 7.18 4.75
C CYS A 148 8.94 6.99 3.38
N PHE A 149 8.97 8.08 2.59
CA PHE A 149 9.67 8.13 1.31
C PHE A 149 11.16 7.78 1.42
N THR A 150 11.78 8.09 2.57
CA THR A 150 13.19 7.79 2.85
C THR A 150 13.49 6.29 2.94
N ASN A 151 12.48 5.42 2.93
CA ASN A 151 12.66 3.97 2.78
C ASN A 151 13.01 3.56 1.34
N GLU A 152 12.79 4.42 0.33
CA GLU A 152 13.14 4.10 -1.06
C GLU A 152 14.65 3.84 -1.19
N GLY A 153 15.02 2.60 -1.52
CA GLY A 153 16.43 2.20 -1.62
C GLY A 153 17.16 2.05 -0.28
N TYR A 154 16.47 2.06 0.86
CA TYR A 154 17.15 2.02 2.16
C TYR A 154 17.82 0.67 2.42
N ILE A 155 19.11 0.67 2.76
CA ILE A 155 19.90 -0.55 2.95
C ILE A 155 19.60 -1.31 4.25
N GLY A 156 18.83 -0.73 5.16
CA GLY A 156 18.58 -1.31 6.48
C GLY A 156 19.72 -1.04 7.47
N ASN A 157 19.46 -1.38 8.73
CA ASN A 157 20.45 -1.43 9.80
C ASN A 157 20.06 -2.53 10.81
N GLU A 158 20.70 -2.60 11.97
CA GLU A 158 20.40 -3.64 12.98
C GLU A 158 18.98 -3.56 13.56
N GLN A 159 18.33 -2.41 13.47
CA GLN A 159 17.02 -2.13 14.07
C GLN A 159 15.92 -1.98 13.02
N LEU A 160 16.26 -1.63 11.79
CA LEU A 160 15.32 -1.37 10.70
C LEU A 160 15.61 -2.27 9.48
N PRO A 161 14.58 -2.91 8.91
CA PRO A 161 14.75 -3.79 7.76
C PRO A 161 15.21 -3.02 6.52
N ALA A 162 15.89 -3.73 5.62
CA ALA A 162 16.22 -3.19 4.31
C ALA A 162 14.97 -3.03 3.43
N LYS A 163 15.01 -2.02 2.56
CA LYS A 163 13.98 -1.65 1.59
C LYS A 163 14.65 -1.30 0.25
N VAL A 164 15.68 -2.06 -0.12
CA VAL A 164 16.58 -1.70 -1.23
C VAL A 164 15.86 -1.67 -2.57
N GLN A 165 15.00 -2.66 -2.83
CA GLN A 165 14.20 -2.76 -4.06
C GLN A 165 12.94 -1.88 -4.02
N HIS A 166 12.65 -1.26 -2.87
CA HIS A 166 11.45 -0.44 -2.70
C HIS A 166 11.50 0.78 -3.62
N ARG A 167 10.41 1.01 -4.35
CA ARG A 167 10.22 2.13 -5.27
C ARG A 167 8.79 2.65 -5.13
N MET A 168 8.60 3.94 -5.37
CA MET A 168 7.29 4.58 -5.32
C MET A 168 6.96 5.30 -6.63
N ILE A 169 5.69 5.25 -7.03
CA ILE A 169 5.15 6.15 -8.04
C ILE A 169 4.83 7.48 -7.35
N ARG A 170 5.44 8.56 -7.81
CA ARG A 170 5.19 9.93 -7.36
C ARG A 170 3.91 10.44 -8.00
N MET A 171 3.04 11.05 -7.21
CA MET A 171 1.74 11.54 -7.66
C MET A 171 1.36 12.84 -6.93
N ASN A 172 0.49 13.63 -7.56
CA ASN A 172 -0.07 14.84 -6.97
C ASN A 172 -1.50 14.57 -6.52
N LEU A 173 -1.78 14.82 -5.25
CA LEU A 173 -3.14 14.80 -4.71
C LEU A 173 -3.49 16.15 -4.10
N GLU A 174 -4.43 16.87 -4.72
CA GLU A 174 -4.90 18.19 -4.32
C GLU A 174 -3.75 19.19 -4.07
N GLY A 175 -2.78 19.24 -5.01
CA GLY A 175 -1.62 20.12 -4.94
C GLY A 175 -0.53 19.67 -3.96
N SER A 176 -0.66 18.49 -3.35
CA SER A 176 0.35 17.91 -2.45
C SER A 176 1.05 16.71 -3.07
N SER A 177 2.32 16.52 -2.70
CA SER A 177 3.13 15.38 -3.15
C SER A 177 2.81 14.13 -2.34
N TRP A 178 2.50 13.05 -3.05
CA TRP A 178 2.16 11.73 -2.53
C TRP A 178 2.89 10.64 -3.31
N GLY A 179 2.98 9.46 -2.73
CA GLY A 179 3.60 8.28 -3.28
C GLY A 179 2.63 7.12 -3.29
N PHE A 180 2.71 6.27 -4.30
CA PHE A 180 1.95 5.03 -4.44
C PHE A 180 2.93 3.84 -4.54
N TYR A 181 2.70 2.81 -3.72
CA TYR A 181 3.46 1.57 -3.78
C TYR A 181 2.68 0.37 -3.23
N TYR A 182 3.08 -0.83 -3.64
CA TYR A 182 2.50 -2.08 -3.14
C TYR A 182 3.11 -2.51 -1.82
N LYS A 183 2.29 -3.02 -0.90
CA LYS A 183 2.77 -3.55 0.39
C LYS A 183 3.61 -4.80 0.13
N GLU A 184 4.75 -4.88 0.82
CA GLU A 184 5.65 -6.04 0.73
C GLU A 184 4.95 -7.34 1.12
N HIS A 185 4.06 -7.27 2.11
CA HIS A 185 3.25 -8.38 2.56
C HIS A 185 1.76 -8.07 2.33
N PRO A 186 1.24 -8.36 1.13
CA PRO A 186 -0.13 -8.02 0.78
C PRO A 186 -1.12 -9.00 1.43
N GLN A 187 -2.24 -8.47 1.92
CA GLN A 187 -3.39 -9.28 2.39
C GLN A 187 -4.39 -9.62 1.28
N PHE A 188 -4.25 -8.97 0.13
CA PHE A 188 -5.07 -9.19 -1.06
C PHE A 188 -4.33 -8.73 -2.32
N LEU A 189 -4.84 -9.09 -3.50
CA LEU A 189 -4.22 -8.76 -4.77
C LEU A 189 -3.97 -7.24 -4.89
N GLU A 190 -2.76 -6.86 -5.30
CA GLU A 190 -2.40 -5.46 -5.54
C GLU A 190 -2.64 -4.54 -4.31
N HIS A 191 -2.60 -5.09 -3.08
CA HIS A 191 -2.71 -4.30 -1.85
C HIS A 191 -1.60 -3.24 -1.78
N CYS A 192 -2.00 -1.97 -1.75
CA CYS A 192 -1.12 -0.83 -1.87
C CYS A 192 -1.36 0.24 -0.79
N LEU A 193 -0.40 1.17 -0.71
CA LEU A 193 -0.46 2.37 0.10
C LEU A 193 -0.34 3.60 -0.79
N PHE A 194 -1.11 4.64 -0.44
CA PHE A 194 -0.95 6.00 -0.94
C PHE A 194 -0.46 6.85 0.22
N VAL A 195 0.78 7.33 0.19
CA VAL A 195 1.45 7.93 1.34
C VAL A 195 1.86 9.36 1.05
N ALA A 196 1.62 10.28 1.98
CA ALA A 196 2.09 11.66 1.82
C ALA A 196 3.63 11.70 1.79
N GLU A 197 4.25 12.59 1.02
CA GLU A 197 5.71 12.73 1.07
C GLU A 197 6.18 13.23 2.45
N LYS A 198 5.45 14.21 3.00
CA LYS A 198 5.73 14.76 4.32
C LYS A 198 5.29 13.79 5.40
N HIS A 199 6.21 13.44 6.31
CA HIS A 199 5.90 12.69 7.52
C HIS A 199 5.09 13.57 8.47
N GLN A 200 3.78 13.33 8.50
CA GLN A 200 2.82 13.98 9.39
C GLN A 200 1.62 13.07 9.58
N PRO A 201 0.90 13.10 10.71
CA PRO A 201 -0.32 12.32 10.90
C PRO A 201 -1.41 12.63 9.88
N LEU A 202 -2.28 11.65 9.62
CA LEU A 202 -3.48 11.88 8.81
C LEU A 202 -4.50 12.70 9.60
N ASP A 203 -4.89 13.85 9.07
CA ASP A 203 -5.92 14.70 9.66
C ASP A 203 -7.17 14.70 8.77
N MET A 204 -8.31 14.29 9.31
CA MET A 204 -9.57 14.13 8.55
C MET A 204 -10.24 15.48 8.28
N LYS A 205 -9.74 16.17 7.26
CA LYS A 205 -10.22 17.46 6.75
C LYS A 205 -10.81 17.34 5.34
N GLN A 206 -11.44 18.42 4.86
CA GLN A 206 -12.01 18.50 3.50
C GLN A 206 -10.98 18.09 2.43
N LYS A 207 -9.76 18.61 2.52
CA LYS A 207 -8.67 18.26 1.60
C LYS A 207 -8.36 16.76 1.60
N THR A 208 -8.38 16.11 2.77
CA THR A 208 -8.10 14.67 2.91
C THR A 208 -9.16 13.83 2.22
N LEU A 209 -10.43 14.23 2.29
CA LEU A 209 -11.50 13.56 1.54
C LEU A 209 -11.43 13.82 0.04
N ASP A 210 -11.07 15.04 -0.36
CA ASP A 210 -10.83 15.36 -1.76
C ASP A 210 -9.70 14.49 -2.33
N GLN A 211 -8.62 14.29 -1.57
CA GLN A 211 -7.49 13.43 -1.92
C GLN A 211 -7.91 11.95 -2.00
N LEU A 212 -8.67 11.46 -1.02
CA LEU A 212 -9.22 10.09 -1.03
C LEU A 212 -10.04 9.83 -2.30
N LEU A 213 -10.95 10.74 -2.65
CA LEU A 213 -11.74 10.58 -3.86
C LEU A 213 -10.92 10.78 -5.15
N GLN A 214 -9.86 11.60 -5.12
CA GLN A 214 -8.96 11.75 -6.26
C GLN A 214 -8.18 10.47 -6.54
N ILE A 215 -7.82 9.70 -5.51
CA ILE A 215 -7.13 8.42 -5.68
C ILE A 215 -7.95 7.47 -6.55
N VAL A 216 -9.25 7.32 -6.24
CA VAL A 216 -10.15 6.44 -7.01
C VAL A 216 -10.59 7.06 -8.34
N GLU A 217 -10.37 8.36 -8.54
CA GLU A 217 -10.48 8.99 -9.87
C GLU A 217 -9.28 8.62 -10.75
N ILE A 218 -8.07 8.60 -10.18
CA ILE A 218 -6.82 8.21 -10.87
C ILE A 218 -6.78 6.69 -11.11
N PHE A 219 -7.23 5.89 -10.14
CA PHE A 219 -7.23 4.43 -10.21
C PHE A 219 -8.65 3.89 -10.03
N PRO A 220 -9.51 3.98 -11.07
CA PRO A 220 -10.94 3.65 -10.97
C PRO A 220 -11.22 2.18 -10.68
N HIS A 221 -10.30 1.28 -11.03
CA HIS A 221 -10.36 -0.15 -10.72
C HIS A 221 -9.97 -0.51 -9.29
N TYR A 222 -9.51 0.46 -8.50
CA TYR A 222 -9.15 0.28 -7.10
C TYR A 222 -10.18 0.90 -6.15
N PHE A 223 -10.24 0.32 -4.94
CA PHE A 223 -10.74 1.05 -3.79
C PHE A 223 -9.59 1.72 -3.05
N ALA A 224 -9.89 2.74 -2.27
CA ALA A 224 -8.97 3.37 -1.32
C ALA A 224 -9.70 3.75 -0.03
N GLY A 225 -9.02 3.75 1.11
CA GLY A 225 -9.65 4.10 2.38
C GLY A 225 -8.66 4.58 3.43
N ALA A 226 -9.19 5.33 4.39
CA ALA A 226 -8.45 5.75 5.57
C ALA A 226 -8.70 4.72 6.67
N PHE A 227 -7.84 3.70 6.74
CA PHE A 227 -7.96 2.58 7.69
C PHE A 227 -7.24 2.83 9.02
N ALA A 228 -6.51 3.95 9.09
CA ALA A 228 -5.56 4.25 10.14
C ALA A 228 -5.76 5.71 10.59
N PHE A 229 -6.56 5.92 11.63
CA PHE A 229 -6.69 7.21 12.28
C PHE A 229 -6.61 7.01 13.80
N SER A 230 -5.65 7.69 14.42
CA SER A 230 -5.58 7.83 15.88
C SER A 230 -5.41 9.32 16.17
N GLU A 231 -6.13 9.83 17.17
CA GLU A 231 -5.91 11.19 17.67
C GLU A 231 -4.51 11.34 18.31
N ASN A 232 -3.94 10.23 18.81
CA ASN A 232 -2.59 10.14 19.36
C ASN A 232 -1.89 8.89 18.78
N PRO A 233 -1.43 8.91 17.53
CA PRO A 233 -0.80 7.74 16.92
C PRO A 233 0.53 7.47 17.61
N ASN A 234 0.85 6.18 17.83
CA ASN A 234 2.19 5.80 18.23
C ASN A 234 3.18 6.34 17.18
N PRO A 235 4.17 7.18 17.55
CA PRO A 235 5.11 7.75 16.57
C PRO A 235 5.89 6.69 15.79
N LYS A 236 6.00 5.47 16.35
CA LYS A 236 6.71 4.32 15.77
C LYS A 236 5.84 3.43 14.87
N SER A 237 4.54 3.70 14.72
CA SER A 237 3.65 2.92 13.85
C SER A 237 3.42 3.60 12.51
N SER A 238 2.90 2.87 11.52
CA SER A 238 2.47 3.48 10.24
C SER A 238 1.39 4.55 10.45
N LEU A 239 0.67 4.53 11.57
CA LEU A 239 -0.39 5.49 11.91
C LEU A 239 0.16 6.90 12.15
N SER A 240 1.47 7.06 12.40
CA SER A 240 2.10 8.38 12.57
C SER A 240 2.29 9.15 11.27
N HIS A 241 2.09 8.50 10.12
CA HIS A 241 2.30 9.08 8.79
C HIS A 241 1.03 8.95 7.96
N ALA A 242 0.55 10.07 7.44
CA ALA A 242 -0.61 10.17 6.57
C ALA A 242 -0.52 9.23 5.36
N HIS A 243 -1.41 8.24 5.34
CA HIS A 243 -1.56 7.33 4.23
C HIS A 243 -3.02 6.85 4.08
N PHE A 244 -3.36 6.42 2.88
CA PHE A 244 -4.54 5.62 2.58
C PHE A 244 -4.08 4.21 2.20
N GLU A 245 -4.87 3.19 2.50
CA GLU A 245 -4.66 1.85 1.95
C GLU A 245 -5.67 1.59 0.83
N GLY A 246 -5.34 0.68 -0.09
CA GLY A 246 -6.21 0.36 -1.20
C GLY A 246 -5.71 -0.82 -2.02
N GLY A 247 -6.28 -0.99 -3.21
CA GLY A 247 -5.81 -1.95 -4.20
C GLY A 247 -6.95 -2.66 -4.94
N LYS A 248 -6.62 -3.76 -5.60
CA LYS A 248 -7.55 -4.49 -6.48
C LYS A 248 -8.27 -5.60 -5.74
N ARG A 249 -9.50 -5.33 -5.32
CA ARG A 249 -10.32 -6.34 -4.63
C ARG A 249 -11.80 -6.01 -4.72
N GLY A 250 -12.62 -7.02 -5.00
CA GLY A 250 -14.05 -6.91 -4.73
C GLY A 250 -14.31 -6.99 -3.21
N LEU A 251 -14.83 -5.91 -2.63
CA LEU A 251 -15.26 -5.88 -1.23
C LEU A 251 -16.69 -6.43 -1.14
N PRO A 252 -17.00 -7.36 -0.21
CA PRO A 252 -18.37 -7.91 -0.12
C PRO A 252 -19.45 -6.83 0.09
N ILE A 253 -19.10 -5.74 0.79
CA ILE A 253 -19.98 -4.60 1.03
C ILE A 253 -20.42 -3.89 -0.26
N GLU A 254 -19.66 -3.99 -1.36
CA GLU A 254 -20.05 -3.43 -2.68
C GLU A 254 -21.41 -3.95 -3.14
N LYS A 255 -21.69 -5.22 -2.86
CA LYS A 255 -22.91 -5.92 -3.29
C LYS A 255 -24.09 -5.70 -2.34
N THR A 256 -23.87 -4.99 -1.23
CA THR A 256 -24.90 -4.72 -0.22
C THR A 256 -25.84 -3.61 -0.67
N THR A 257 -27.12 -3.78 -0.37
CA THR A 257 -28.17 -2.80 -0.66
C THR A 257 -28.38 -1.83 0.50
N PHE A 258 -29.01 -0.69 0.20
CA PHE A 258 -29.54 0.20 1.21
C PHE A 258 -30.65 -0.50 2.03
N GLU A 259 -30.55 -0.41 3.35
CA GLU A 259 -31.63 -0.74 4.29
C GLU A 259 -32.57 0.45 4.47
N THR A 260 -32.03 1.67 4.50
CA THR A 260 -32.82 2.90 4.62
C THR A 260 -32.09 4.04 3.92
N LEU A 261 -32.77 4.73 3.01
CA LEU A 261 -32.27 5.96 2.38
C LEU A 261 -32.63 7.17 3.25
N PHE A 262 -31.77 8.18 3.23
CA PHE A 262 -32.04 9.48 3.84
C PHE A 262 -31.51 10.61 2.95
N SER A 263 -32.15 11.79 3.03
CA SER A 263 -31.80 12.94 2.19
C SER A 263 -30.87 13.90 2.92
N LEU A 264 -29.78 14.31 2.26
CA LEU A 264 -28.92 15.38 2.75
C LEU A 264 -29.43 16.72 2.23
N LYS A 265 -30.08 17.53 3.09
CA LYS A 265 -30.75 18.79 2.66
C LYS A 265 -29.83 19.74 1.89
N LYS A 266 -28.54 19.81 2.25
CA LYS A 266 -27.54 20.66 1.59
C LYS A 266 -26.97 20.06 0.30
N TYR A 267 -27.13 18.76 0.09
CA TYR A 267 -26.54 18.01 -1.01
C TYR A 267 -27.59 17.07 -1.63
N PRO A 268 -28.66 17.62 -2.24
CA PRO A 268 -29.80 16.84 -2.72
C PRO A 268 -29.47 15.88 -3.87
N LYS A 269 -28.31 16.05 -4.51
CA LYS A 269 -27.81 15.16 -5.57
C LYS A 269 -27.04 13.95 -5.04
N ILE A 270 -26.69 13.94 -3.75
CA ILE A 270 -26.00 12.82 -3.12
C ILE A 270 -27.02 11.80 -2.64
N ILE A 271 -26.88 10.57 -3.12
CA ILE A 271 -27.66 9.44 -2.60
C ILE A 271 -26.97 8.97 -1.33
N ALA A 272 -27.67 9.01 -0.20
CA ALA A 272 -27.16 8.57 1.09
C ALA A 272 -28.10 7.56 1.74
N GLY A 273 -27.53 6.56 2.40
CA GLY A 273 -28.34 5.58 3.10
C GLY A 273 -27.54 4.65 4.00
N ILE A 274 -28.25 4.05 4.95
CA ILE A 274 -27.75 3.00 5.83
C ILE A 274 -27.72 1.70 5.05
N LEU A 275 -26.62 0.96 5.12
CA LEU A 275 -26.46 -0.33 4.47
C LEU A 275 -26.98 -1.48 5.34
N LYS A 276 -27.53 -2.51 4.69
CA LYS A 276 -27.82 -3.79 5.34
C LYS A 276 -26.52 -4.56 5.62
N TRP A 277 -25.79 -4.14 6.64
CA TRP A 277 -24.46 -4.61 6.96
C TRP A 277 -24.34 -4.97 8.45
N PRO A 278 -23.48 -5.93 8.86
CA PRO A 278 -23.37 -6.35 10.25
C PRO A 278 -22.93 -5.25 11.21
N VAL A 279 -22.33 -4.17 10.73
CA VAL A 279 -21.97 -3.00 11.54
C VAL A 279 -22.58 -1.73 10.95
N SER A 280 -22.68 -0.68 11.77
CA SER A 280 -23.19 0.63 11.33
C SER A 280 -22.36 1.18 10.18
N ALA A 281 -22.99 1.23 9.00
CA ALA A 281 -22.36 1.67 7.76
C ALA A 281 -23.32 2.58 6.99
N VAL A 282 -22.79 3.71 6.54
CA VAL A 282 -23.48 4.65 5.66
C VAL A 282 -22.79 4.62 4.30
N ARG A 283 -23.55 4.47 3.23
CA ARG A 283 -23.07 4.68 1.87
C ARG A 283 -23.50 6.05 1.37
N MET A 284 -22.57 6.76 0.73
CA MET A 284 -22.83 7.97 -0.03
C MET A 284 -22.36 7.81 -1.47
N GLN A 285 -23.19 8.21 -2.43
CA GLN A 285 -22.89 8.16 -3.86
C GLN A 285 -23.11 9.52 -4.51
N GLY A 286 -22.24 9.92 -5.43
CA GLY A 286 -22.38 11.15 -6.19
C GLY A 286 -21.45 11.24 -7.40
N GLU A 287 -21.87 11.95 -8.44
CA GLU A 287 -21.05 12.16 -9.65
C GLU A 287 -19.97 13.23 -9.45
N ASN A 288 -20.28 14.29 -8.69
CA ASN A 288 -19.35 15.37 -8.43
C ASN A 288 -18.46 15.05 -7.23
N ARG A 289 -17.16 14.88 -7.49
CA ARG A 289 -16.14 14.57 -6.49
C ARG A 289 -16.12 15.54 -5.30
N LYS A 290 -16.14 16.84 -5.57
CA LYS A 290 -16.06 17.88 -4.53
C LYS A 290 -17.33 17.96 -3.69
N GLU A 291 -18.49 17.82 -4.32
CA GLU A 291 -19.78 17.80 -3.63
C GLU A 291 -19.87 16.60 -2.68
N LEU A 292 -19.49 15.40 -3.14
CA LEU A 292 -19.46 14.19 -2.31
C LEU A 292 -18.49 14.33 -1.14
N ALA A 293 -17.29 14.88 -1.34
CA ALA A 293 -16.36 15.14 -0.26
C ALA A 293 -16.95 16.11 0.80
N SER A 294 -17.64 17.17 0.37
CA SER A 294 -18.30 18.10 1.30
C SER A 294 -19.48 17.47 2.06
N ALA A 295 -20.22 16.54 1.43
CA ALA A 295 -21.25 15.73 2.11
C ALA A 295 -20.63 14.78 3.15
N LEU A 296 -19.53 14.11 2.83
CA LEU A 296 -18.79 13.26 3.77
C LEU A 296 -18.22 14.07 4.95
N MET A 297 -17.75 15.30 4.72
CA MET A 297 -17.33 16.20 5.80
C MET A 297 -18.48 16.56 6.75
N LEU A 298 -19.72 16.64 6.26
CA LEU A 298 -20.89 16.87 7.10
C LEU A 298 -21.12 15.68 8.05
N LEU A 299 -21.04 14.46 7.52
CA LEU A 299 -21.12 13.22 8.32
C LEU A 299 -20.01 13.19 9.38
N LEU A 300 -18.76 13.36 8.98
CA LEU A 300 -17.60 13.35 9.88
C LEU A 300 -17.74 14.37 11.02
N LYS A 301 -18.11 15.61 10.72
CA LYS A 301 -18.31 16.65 11.74
C LYS A 301 -19.40 16.26 12.74
N LYS A 302 -20.46 15.61 12.28
CA LYS A 302 -21.56 15.18 13.13
C LYS A 302 -21.18 13.97 13.99
N CYS A 303 -20.50 12.98 13.42
CA CYS A 303 -19.94 11.83 14.13
C CYS A 303 -18.94 12.26 15.21
N HIS A 304 -18.03 13.18 14.89
CA HIS A 304 -17.05 13.70 15.82
C HIS A 304 -17.70 14.38 17.04
N LYS A 305 -18.77 15.15 16.86
CA LYS A 305 -19.54 15.74 17.98
C LYS A 305 -20.14 14.68 18.93
N GLN A 306 -20.31 13.45 18.45
CA GLN A 306 -20.82 12.31 19.21
C GLN A 306 -19.73 11.32 19.63
N LYS A 307 -18.45 11.70 19.49
CA LYS A 307 -17.29 10.84 19.78
C LYS A 307 -17.31 9.52 18.99
N LEU A 308 -17.79 9.59 17.75
CA LEU A 308 -17.79 8.49 16.79
C LEU A 308 -16.64 8.68 15.79
N ILE A 309 -16.00 7.56 15.46
CA ILE A 309 -14.96 7.45 14.43
C ILE A 309 -15.63 7.04 13.13
N VAL A 310 -15.17 7.62 12.02
CA VAL A 310 -15.63 7.26 10.68
C VAL A 310 -14.44 6.77 9.87
N LEU A 311 -14.55 5.56 9.32
CA LEU A 311 -13.58 5.00 8.38
C LEU A 311 -14.18 4.99 6.97
N PRO A 312 -13.82 5.95 6.09
CA PRO A 312 -14.31 5.98 4.72
C PRO A 312 -13.51 5.05 3.82
N VAL A 313 -14.22 4.29 2.99
CA VAL A 313 -13.68 3.48 1.89
C VAL A 313 -14.35 3.92 0.59
N ALA A 314 -13.56 4.55 -0.26
CA ALA A 314 -13.98 5.08 -1.55
C ALA A 314 -13.69 4.11 -2.70
N ARG A 315 -14.49 4.22 -3.76
CA ARG A 315 -14.29 3.58 -5.06
C ARG A 315 -15.00 4.37 -6.16
N LYS A 316 -14.63 4.12 -7.42
CA LYS A 316 -15.29 4.70 -8.59
C LYS A 316 -16.11 3.63 -9.31
N ASN A 317 -17.39 3.91 -9.50
CA ASN A 317 -18.30 3.05 -10.25
C ASN A 317 -18.71 3.79 -11.53
N HIS A 318 -17.93 3.61 -12.61
CA HIS A 318 -18.13 4.27 -13.89
C HIS A 318 -18.30 5.80 -13.74
N ASN A 319 -19.54 6.29 -13.71
CA ASN A 319 -19.85 7.72 -13.71
C ASN A 319 -19.84 8.33 -12.31
N PHE A 320 -20.04 7.55 -11.25
CA PHE A 320 -20.17 8.07 -9.89
C PHE A 320 -19.07 7.58 -8.95
N PHE A 321 -18.82 8.38 -7.92
CA PHE A 321 -18.02 8.02 -6.77
C PHE A 321 -18.92 7.42 -5.70
N GLU A 322 -18.43 6.40 -5.01
CA GLU A 322 -19.13 5.72 -3.93
C GLU A 322 -18.20 5.63 -2.72
N VAL A 323 -18.72 5.99 -1.55
CA VAL A 323 -17.97 5.89 -0.29
C VAL A 323 -18.82 5.16 0.74
N ASP A 324 -18.28 4.07 1.26
CA ASP A 324 -18.79 3.38 2.44
C ASP A 324 -18.09 3.93 3.68
N CYS A 325 -18.87 4.43 4.63
CA CYS A 325 -18.41 4.98 5.90
C CYS A 325 -18.78 4.03 7.03
N PHE A 326 -17.79 3.33 7.59
CA PHE A 326 -17.98 2.56 8.82
C PHE A 326 -17.98 3.50 10.01
N ILE A 327 -19.02 3.43 10.84
CA ILE A 327 -19.20 4.31 12.01
C ILE A 327 -19.00 3.49 13.28
N LEU A 328 -17.96 3.85 14.02
CA LEU A 328 -17.48 3.12 15.19
C LEU A 328 -17.49 4.02 16.41
N LYS A 329 -17.70 3.46 17.60
CA LYS A 329 -17.55 4.21 18.85
C LYS A 329 -16.08 4.22 19.25
N ALA A 330 -15.55 5.37 19.64
CA ALA A 330 -14.21 5.45 20.18
C ALA A 330 -14.12 4.65 21.50
N CYS A 331 -13.17 3.73 21.57
CA CYS A 331 -12.73 3.09 22.81
C CYS A 331 -11.25 3.46 23.04
N ASP A 332 -10.83 3.54 24.30
CA ASP A 332 -9.43 3.80 24.64
C ASP A 332 -8.53 2.72 23.98
N ASN A 333 -7.42 3.14 23.35
CA ASN A 333 -6.43 2.31 22.63
C ASN A 333 -6.93 1.61 21.35
N LEU A 334 -7.57 2.35 20.44
CA LEU A 334 -7.93 1.84 19.12
C LEU A 334 -6.75 1.89 18.13
N GLU A 335 -6.09 0.75 17.90
CA GLU A 335 -5.47 0.47 16.61
C GLU A 335 -6.46 -0.41 15.84
N LEU A 336 -7.00 0.09 14.71
CA LEU A 336 -7.90 -0.67 13.85
C LEU A 336 -7.16 -1.11 12.59
N PRO A 337 -6.47 -2.27 12.57
CA PRO A 337 -6.25 -2.94 11.31
C PRO A 337 -7.59 -3.56 10.95
N ILE A 338 -8.23 -3.11 9.87
CA ILE A 338 -9.24 -3.96 9.25
C ILE A 338 -8.45 -5.16 8.72
N TYR A 339 -8.73 -6.36 9.23
CA TYR A 339 -8.07 -7.58 8.74
C TYR A 339 -9.02 -8.35 7.85
N TYR A 340 -8.40 -9.13 6.98
CA TYR A 340 -9.05 -10.00 6.04
C TYR A 340 -8.90 -11.43 6.52
N GLN A 341 -10.00 -12.05 6.94
CA GLN A 341 -10.07 -13.44 7.40
C GLN A 341 -11.29 -14.10 6.73
N ASP A 342 -11.17 -15.37 6.32
CA ASP A 342 -12.27 -16.16 5.75
C ASP A 342 -13.03 -15.51 4.57
N LYS A 343 -12.29 -14.84 3.68
CA LYS A 343 -12.87 -14.13 2.52
C LYS A 343 -13.79 -12.94 2.88
N GLN A 344 -13.71 -12.43 4.10
CA GLN A 344 -14.48 -11.28 4.55
C GLN A 344 -13.59 -10.24 5.22
N TRP A 345 -13.93 -8.96 5.06
CA TRP A 345 -13.38 -7.90 5.91
C TRP A 345 -14.12 -7.95 7.23
N LEU A 346 -13.45 -8.47 8.24
CA LEU A 346 -13.96 -8.48 9.60
C LEU A 346 -13.30 -7.30 10.33
N LEU A 347 -14.13 -6.38 10.84
CA LEU A 347 -13.71 -5.64 12.02
C LEU A 347 -13.50 -6.70 13.10
N ARG A 348 -12.37 -6.67 13.84
CA ARG A 348 -12.08 -7.66 14.89
C ARG A 348 -13.35 -7.90 15.70
N ASN A 349 -13.87 -9.11 15.67
CA ASN A 349 -14.97 -9.47 16.54
C ASN A 349 -14.38 -9.55 17.97
N PRO A 350 -14.92 -8.83 18.97
CA PRO A 350 -14.34 -8.78 20.32
C PRO A 350 -14.33 -10.12 21.07
N CYS A 351 -14.94 -11.17 20.54
CA CYS A 351 -15.20 -12.41 21.27
C CYS A 351 -14.01 -13.39 21.36
N GLU A 352 -12.81 -13.05 20.86
CA GLU A 352 -11.61 -13.89 21.02
C GLU A 352 -10.46 -13.21 21.77
N ILE A 353 -10.76 -12.14 22.54
CA ILE A 353 -9.83 -11.65 23.55
C ILE A 353 -10.53 -11.81 24.89
N ASP A 354 -10.15 -12.89 25.57
CA ASP A 354 -10.39 -13.02 26.99
C ASP A 354 -9.81 -11.80 27.71
N GLU A 355 -10.66 -11.18 28.53
CA GLU A 355 -10.39 -10.11 29.49
C GLU A 355 -10.11 -8.68 28.97
N ALA A 356 -11.20 -7.88 29.03
CA ALA A 356 -11.27 -6.43 29.26
C ALA A 356 -11.18 -5.43 28.08
N LYS A 357 -12.38 -4.95 27.67
CA LYS A 357 -12.68 -3.65 27.02
C LYS A 357 -12.26 -3.48 25.54
N HIS A 358 -12.93 -4.14 24.60
CA HIS A 358 -12.64 -3.92 23.17
C HIS A 358 -13.91 -3.77 22.30
N ILE A 359 -14.01 -2.59 21.67
CA ILE A 359 -14.74 -2.23 20.43
C ILE A 359 -16.20 -2.70 20.32
N SER A 360 -17.17 -1.80 20.52
CA SER A 360 -18.55 -2.02 20.10
C SER A 360 -18.91 -1.15 18.90
N ALA A 361 -19.48 -1.77 17.85
CA ALA A 361 -20.24 -1.04 16.83
C ALA A 361 -21.29 -0.15 17.51
N PHE A 362 -21.78 0.90 16.83
CA PHE A 362 -22.97 1.61 17.31
C PHE A 362 -24.03 0.56 17.71
N ASP A 363 -24.56 0.67 18.93
CA ASP A 363 -25.32 -0.38 19.61
C ASP A 363 -26.23 -1.13 18.62
N GLN A 364 -26.01 -2.45 18.48
CA GLN A 364 -26.73 -3.29 17.53
C GLN A 364 -28.10 -3.75 18.07
N SER A 365 -28.43 -3.38 19.30
CA SER A 365 -29.78 -3.56 19.83
C SER A 365 -30.80 -2.87 18.92
N THR A 366 -32.04 -3.33 18.97
CA THR A 366 -33.16 -2.68 18.25
C THR A 366 -33.22 -1.19 18.58
N GLN A 367 -32.92 -0.80 19.82
CA GLN A 367 -32.90 0.60 20.26
C GLN A 367 -31.72 1.38 19.68
N GLY A 368 -30.52 0.78 19.61
CA GLY A 368 -29.37 1.39 18.99
C GLY A 368 -29.50 1.56 17.47
N LYS A 369 -30.13 0.60 16.77
CA LYS A 369 -30.49 0.76 15.33
C LYS A 369 -31.46 1.92 15.09
N VAL A 370 -32.47 2.09 15.96
CA VAL A 370 -33.41 3.22 15.89
C VAL A 370 -32.68 4.55 16.11
N GLN A 371 -31.80 4.62 17.11
CA GLN A 371 -30.98 5.81 17.38
C GLN A 371 -30.06 6.16 16.21
N PHE A 372 -29.44 5.15 15.57
CA PHE A 372 -28.57 5.35 14.41
C PHE A 372 -29.34 5.87 13.20
N LYS A 373 -30.55 5.34 12.97
CA LYS A 373 -31.43 5.83 11.91
C LYS A 373 -31.82 7.30 12.12
N ALA A 374 -32.28 7.66 13.32
CA ALA A 374 -32.60 9.04 13.66
C ALA A 374 -31.37 9.98 13.57
N PHE A 375 -30.18 9.49 13.91
CA PHE A 375 -28.93 10.20 13.71
C PHE A 375 -28.68 10.49 12.22
N CYS A 376 -28.85 9.50 11.35
CA CYS A 376 -28.65 9.65 9.91
C CYS A 376 -29.69 10.59 9.27
N GLU A 377 -30.96 10.47 9.64
CA GLU A 377 -32.06 11.30 9.11
C GLU A 377 -31.95 12.78 9.50
N SER A 378 -31.17 13.11 10.53
CA SER A 378 -30.95 14.50 10.96
C SER A 378 -29.71 15.13 10.31
N LEU A 379 -29.02 14.46 9.38
CA LEU A 379 -27.95 15.03 8.55
C LEU A 379 -28.56 15.97 7.49
#